data_AF-A0A8H8J880-F1
#
_entry.id   AF-A0A8H8J880-F1
#
_cell.length_a   1.000
_cell.length_b   1.000
_cell.length_c   1.000
_cell.angle_alpha   90.00
_cell.angle_beta   90.00
_cell.angle_gamma   90.00
#
_symmetry.space_group_name_H-M   'P 1'
#
loop_
_entity.id
_entity.type
_entity.pdbx_description
1 polymer ?
#
loop_
_entity_poly.entity_id
_entity_poly.type
_entity_poly.pdbx_seq_one_letter_code
_entity_poly.pdbx_strand_id
1 'polypeptide(L)'
;MLFSSVVLALSAASMAFASPLEPRAEPGYTVRINSASDYCLIMPRNAGTTIGDSESSRSQMQSFCTNPTSGQGQLPKNYFSKVTYKTGTGKNGKKWKQRKSFTGRTINWSHLKSNDGGGQYDSNGGAGGG
;
A
#
# COMPACT_ATOMS: atom_id res chain seq x y z
N MET A 1 -7.72 -72.47 22.30
CA MET A 1 -7.59 -71.09 22.82
C MET A 1 -6.27 -70.56 22.32
N LEU A 2 -6.28 -69.61 21.40
CA LEU A 2 -5.19 -68.73 20.95
C LEU A 2 -5.62 -68.17 19.59
N PHE A 3 -6.15 -66.96 19.56
CA PHE A 3 -6.08 -66.15 18.35
C PHE A 3 -5.66 -64.73 18.72
N SER A 4 -4.56 -64.37 18.09
CA SER A 4 -3.79 -63.15 18.17
C SER A 4 -4.61 -61.95 17.69
N SER A 5 -4.58 -60.84 18.44
CA SER A 5 -5.10 -59.55 17.97
C SER A 5 -4.01 -58.50 18.11
N VAL A 6 -3.26 -58.30 17.04
CA VAL A 6 -2.34 -57.16 16.87
C VAL A 6 -3.20 -55.96 16.46
N VAL A 7 -3.33 -54.98 17.36
CA VAL A 7 -4.00 -53.71 17.07
C VAL A 7 -3.00 -52.78 16.38
N LEU A 8 -3.10 -52.65 15.05
CA LEU A 8 -2.36 -51.63 14.31
C LEU A 8 -2.98 -50.26 14.58
N ALA A 9 -2.29 -49.41 15.34
CA ALA A 9 -2.65 -48.01 15.50
C ALA A 9 -2.28 -47.24 14.22
N LEU A 10 -3.26 -46.92 13.38
CA LEU A 10 -3.10 -45.98 12.26
C LEU A 10 -3.07 -44.56 12.81
N SER A 11 -1.88 -44.00 13.02
CA SER A 11 -1.69 -42.58 13.29
C SER A 11 -1.84 -41.80 11.97
N ALA A 12 -3.03 -41.27 11.70
CA ALA A 12 -3.25 -40.35 10.59
C ALA A 12 -2.59 -39.00 10.91
N ALA A 13 -1.36 -38.79 10.44
CA ALA A 13 -0.71 -37.49 10.48
C ALA A 13 -1.38 -36.55 9.46
N SER A 14 -2.35 -35.76 9.91
CA SER A 14 -2.95 -34.70 9.12
C SER A 14 -1.92 -33.61 8.85
N MET A 15 -1.35 -33.57 7.64
CA MET A 15 -0.56 -32.44 7.17
C MET A 15 -1.49 -31.25 6.94
N ALA A 16 -1.52 -30.32 7.89
CA ALA A 16 -2.16 -29.03 7.70
C ALA A 16 -1.32 -28.21 6.71
N PHE A 17 -1.74 -28.15 5.45
CA PHE A 17 -1.19 -27.19 4.50
C PHE A 17 -1.66 -25.79 4.94
N ALA A 18 -0.74 -24.99 5.47
CA ALA A 18 -1.00 -23.58 5.68
C ALA A 18 -1.21 -22.93 4.31
N SER A 19 -2.43 -22.47 4.02
CA SER A 19 -2.71 -21.71 2.80
C SER A 19 -1.85 -20.44 2.79
N PRO A 20 -1.22 -20.10 1.65
CA PRO A 20 -0.49 -18.84 1.56
C PRO A 20 -1.46 -17.69 1.82
N LEU A 21 -1.07 -16.77 2.70
CA LEU A 21 -1.84 -15.56 2.98
C LEU A 21 -1.93 -14.73 1.69
N GLU A 22 -3.12 -14.65 1.11
CA GLU A 22 -3.35 -13.76 -0.02
C GLU A 22 -2.99 -12.31 0.35
N PRO A 23 -2.28 -11.58 -0.53
CA PRO A 23 -2.04 -10.16 -0.33
C PRO A 23 -3.37 -9.42 -0.12
N ARG A 24 -3.52 -8.73 1.01
CA ARG A 24 -4.76 -8.01 1.37
C ARG A 24 -5.15 -6.91 0.37
N ALA A 25 -4.26 -6.53 -0.54
CA ALA A 25 -4.51 -5.55 -1.59
C ALA A 25 -3.67 -5.89 -2.84
N GLU A 26 -4.27 -5.69 -4.02
CA GLU A 26 -3.55 -5.75 -5.29
C GLU A 26 -2.36 -4.77 -5.26
N PRO A 27 -1.18 -5.10 -5.85
CA PRO A 27 -0.02 -4.21 -5.86
C PRO A 27 -0.33 -2.80 -6.36
N GLY A 28 -1.26 -2.67 -7.31
CA GLY A 28 -1.75 -1.40 -7.85
C GLY A 28 -2.49 -0.50 -6.87
N TYR A 29 -2.82 -0.98 -5.67
CA TYR A 29 -3.42 -0.18 -4.57
C TYR A 29 -2.59 -0.20 -3.30
N THR A 30 -1.38 -0.75 -3.36
CA THR A 30 -0.51 -0.87 -2.19
C THR A 30 0.38 0.37 -2.04
N VAL A 31 0.34 0.98 -0.85
CA VAL A 31 1.24 2.08 -0.47
C VAL A 31 2.41 1.54 0.33
N ARG A 32 3.64 1.84 -0.12
CA ARG A 32 4.87 1.48 0.58
C ARG A 32 5.65 2.73 1.02
N ILE A 33 6.22 2.66 2.22
CA ILE A 33 7.13 3.68 2.75
C ILE A 33 8.36 3.03 3.36
N ASN A 34 9.44 2.93 2.59
CA ASN A 34 10.67 2.33 3.06
C ASN A 34 11.75 3.37 3.40
N SER A 35 11.85 4.44 2.61
CA SER A 35 12.81 5.51 2.83
C SER A 35 12.35 6.83 2.17
N ALA A 36 13.22 7.85 2.20
CA ALA A 36 13.01 9.09 1.44
C ALA A 36 13.14 8.91 -0.09
N SER A 37 13.72 7.80 -0.54
CA SER A 37 13.93 7.48 -1.97
C SER A 37 13.15 6.24 -2.45
N ASP A 38 12.58 5.45 -1.54
CA ASP A 38 11.72 4.30 -1.84
C ASP A 38 10.36 4.45 -1.16
N TYR A 39 9.43 4.94 -1.96
CA TYR A 39 8.06 5.19 -1.56
C TYR A 39 7.08 5.12 -2.73
N CYS A 40 5.81 4.88 -2.36
CA CYS A 40 4.64 4.98 -3.23
C CYS A 40 3.61 5.98 -2.68
N LEU A 41 2.77 6.47 -3.58
CA LEU A 41 1.60 7.32 -3.33
C LEU A 41 0.41 6.74 -4.09
N ILE A 42 -0.81 6.86 -3.55
CA ILE A 42 -2.02 6.68 -4.35
C ILE A 42 -2.34 8.00 -5.03
N MET A 43 -2.62 7.96 -6.33
CA MET A 43 -2.92 9.11 -7.17
C MET A 43 -3.94 8.69 -8.24
N PRO A 44 -4.57 9.63 -8.96
CA PRO A 44 -5.49 9.28 -10.03
C PRO A 44 -4.80 8.46 -11.12
N ARG A 45 -5.44 7.35 -11.51
CA ARG A 45 -4.98 6.51 -12.62
C ARG A 45 -5.00 7.28 -13.93
N ASN A 46 -6.05 8.07 -14.15
CA ASN A 46 -6.23 8.87 -15.36
C ASN A 46 -5.62 10.26 -15.20
N ALA A 47 -5.02 10.76 -16.28
CA ALA A 47 -4.43 12.09 -16.28
C ALA A 47 -5.49 13.20 -16.25
N GLY A 48 -5.18 14.32 -15.59
CA GLY A 48 -6.06 15.49 -15.48
C GLY A 48 -7.23 15.33 -14.51
N THR A 49 -7.27 14.26 -13.71
CA THR A 49 -8.28 14.02 -12.68
C THR A 49 -7.86 14.68 -11.35
N THR A 50 -8.83 15.05 -10.52
CA THR A 50 -8.57 15.56 -9.15
C THR A 50 -8.46 14.40 -8.16
N ILE A 51 -7.87 14.64 -6.98
CA ILE A 51 -7.88 13.64 -5.91
C ILE A 51 -9.32 13.22 -5.58
N GLY A 52 -10.22 14.17 -5.32
CA GLY A 52 -11.60 13.89 -4.94
C GLY A 52 -12.39 13.09 -5.97
N ASP A 53 -12.24 13.40 -7.27
CA ASP A 53 -12.93 12.65 -8.33
C ASP A 53 -12.44 11.20 -8.41
N SER A 54 -11.14 10.99 -8.19
CA SER A 54 -10.55 9.64 -8.24
C SER A 54 -10.93 8.75 -7.06
N GLU A 55 -11.40 9.32 -5.95
CA GLU A 55 -11.87 8.58 -4.77
C GLU A 55 -13.22 7.90 -5.00
N SER A 56 -13.98 8.35 -6.01
CA SER A 56 -15.31 7.82 -6.32
C SER A 56 -15.33 6.33 -6.68
N SER A 57 -14.20 5.76 -7.12
CA SER A 57 -14.10 4.33 -7.41
C SER A 57 -12.67 3.82 -7.38
N ARG A 58 -12.49 2.54 -6.99
CA ARG A 58 -11.18 1.88 -6.97
C ARG A 58 -10.47 1.86 -8.33
N SER A 59 -11.20 1.84 -9.44
CA SER A 59 -10.60 1.80 -10.79
C SER A 59 -9.99 3.14 -11.24
N GLN A 60 -10.29 4.24 -10.53
CA GLN A 60 -9.81 5.57 -10.86
C GLN A 60 -8.56 6.00 -10.08
N MET A 61 -8.09 5.17 -9.16
CA MET A 61 -6.88 5.40 -8.37
C MET A 61 -5.83 4.31 -8.65
N GLN A 62 -4.56 4.65 -8.49
CA GLN A 62 -3.45 3.70 -8.64
C GLN A 62 -2.25 4.13 -7.79
N SER A 63 -1.45 3.15 -7.36
CA SER A 63 -0.18 3.39 -6.70
C SER A 63 0.89 3.80 -7.71
N PHE A 64 1.53 4.94 -7.46
CA PHE A 64 2.70 5.42 -8.17
C PHE A 64 3.92 5.34 -7.25
N CYS A 65 4.92 4.58 -7.66
CA CYS A 65 6.09 4.25 -6.87
C CYS A 65 7.37 4.76 -7.54
N THR A 66 8.32 5.17 -6.71
CA THR A 66 9.71 5.45 -7.15
C THR A 66 10.38 4.22 -7.76
N ASN A 67 10.08 3.03 -7.22
CA ASN A 67 10.48 1.72 -7.75
C ASN A 67 9.24 0.82 -7.90
N PRO A 68 8.51 0.90 -9.03
CA PRO A 68 7.25 0.20 -9.23
C PRO A 68 7.45 -1.30 -9.48
N THR A 69 6.45 -2.08 -9.08
CA THR A 69 6.27 -3.48 -9.49
C THR A 69 5.08 -3.60 -10.44
N SER A 70 4.78 -4.83 -10.90
CA SER A 70 3.62 -5.08 -11.77
C SER A 70 2.33 -4.50 -11.18
N GLY A 71 1.57 -3.75 -11.99
CA GLY A 71 0.33 -3.07 -11.58
C GLY A 71 0.53 -1.66 -10.98
N GLN A 72 1.77 -1.20 -10.79
CA GLN A 72 2.07 0.11 -10.22
C GLN A 72 2.59 1.08 -11.30
N GLY A 73 2.26 2.36 -11.15
CA GLY A 73 2.78 3.42 -12.00
C GLY A 73 4.17 3.90 -11.53
N GLN A 74 4.95 4.47 -12.45
CA GLN A 74 6.23 5.10 -12.10
C GLN A 74 5.99 6.51 -11.57
N LEU A 75 6.44 6.79 -10.35
CA LEU A 75 6.49 8.14 -9.80
C LEU A 75 7.75 8.86 -10.34
N PRO A 76 7.62 10.10 -10.83
CA PRO A 76 8.78 10.88 -11.25
C PRO A 76 9.77 11.09 -10.09
N LYS A 77 11.09 10.94 -10.36
CA LYS A 77 12.14 11.05 -9.32
C LYS A 77 12.14 12.41 -8.60
N ASN A 78 11.80 13.48 -9.30
CA ASN A 78 11.75 14.84 -8.73
C ASN A 78 10.31 15.30 -8.48
N TYR A 79 9.39 14.37 -8.20
CA TYR A 79 8.00 14.74 -7.89
C TYR A 79 7.91 15.68 -6.67
N PHE A 80 8.68 15.35 -5.63
CA PHE A 80 8.87 16.21 -4.46
C PHE A 80 10.25 16.83 -4.45
N SER A 81 10.34 18.10 -4.03
CA SER A 81 11.63 18.78 -3.94
C SER A 81 12.39 18.34 -2.69
N LYS A 82 11.66 17.91 -1.66
CA LYS A 82 12.22 17.32 -0.45
C LYS A 82 11.30 16.27 0.15
N VAL A 83 11.86 15.10 0.45
CA VAL A 83 11.19 14.01 1.16
C VAL A 83 11.92 13.75 2.47
N THR A 84 11.23 13.87 3.60
CA THR A 84 11.81 13.56 4.91
C THR A 84 11.19 12.29 5.49
N TYR A 85 12.03 11.28 5.72
CA TYR A 85 11.65 10.01 6.35
C TYR A 85 12.18 9.95 7.78
N LYS A 86 11.30 9.62 8.75
CA LYS A 86 11.71 9.38 10.13
C LYS A 86 11.16 8.04 10.62
N THR A 87 11.99 7.37 11.40
CA THR A 87 11.62 6.16 12.11
C THR A 87 11.89 6.36 13.59
N GLY A 88 11.11 5.73 14.44
CA GLY A 88 11.35 5.76 15.87
C GLY A 88 10.66 4.61 16.58
N THR A 89 10.79 4.61 17.89
CA THR A 89 10.11 3.66 18.77
C THR A 89 9.07 4.43 19.57
N GLY A 90 7.83 3.94 19.56
CA GLY A 90 6.73 4.54 20.30
C GLY A 90 6.85 4.27 21.79
N LYS A 91 6.03 4.96 22.60
CA LYS A 91 6.01 4.81 24.07
C LYS A 91 5.83 3.36 24.54
N ASN A 92 5.22 2.51 23.72
CA ASN A 92 4.97 1.09 24.00
C ASN A 92 6.03 0.14 23.40
N GLY A 93 7.22 0.63 23.05
CA GLY A 93 8.29 -0.19 22.45
C GLY A 93 8.07 -0.61 20.99
N LYS A 94 6.89 -0.30 20.41
CA LYS A 94 6.57 -0.61 19.01
C LYS A 94 7.29 0.35 18.06
N LYS A 95 7.95 -0.17 17.03
CA LYS A 95 8.57 0.64 15.97
C LYS A 95 7.48 1.35 15.17
N TRP A 96 7.64 2.65 14.95
CA TRP A 96 6.84 3.42 14.02
C TRP A 96 7.72 3.92 12.88
N LYS A 97 7.12 3.97 11.69
CA LYS A 97 7.68 4.60 10.50
C LYS A 97 6.71 5.71 10.12
N GLN A 98 7.14 6.97 10.24
CA GLN A 98 6.29 8.11 9.94
C GLN A 98 7.01 8.97 8.90
N ARG A 99 6.37 9.13 7.75
CA ARG A 99 6.81 10.08 6.74
C ARG A 99 6.37 11.46 7.23
N LYS A 100 7.31 12.33 7.62
CA LYS A 100 6.97 13.56 8.37
C LYS A 100 6.49 14.69 7.48
N SER A 101 7.00 14.79 6.26
CA SER A 101 6.70 15.92 5.37
C SER A 101 7.19 15.63 3.96
N PHE A 102 6.35 16.03 3.01
CA PHE A 102 6.74 16.37 1.66
C PHE A 102 6.80 17.89 1.56
N THR A 103 7.80 18.44 0.88
CA THR A 103 7.81 19.85 0.51
C THR A 103 7.80 19.95 -1.01
N GLY A 104 6.86 20.73 -1.53
CA GLY A 104 6.76 21.15 -2.94
C GLY A 104 6.40 20.05 -3.94
N ARG A 105 5.40 20.32 -4.79
CA ARG A 105 5.23 19.64 -6.08
C ARG A 105 6.20 20.29 -7.05
N THR A 106 7.27 19.60 -7.44
CA THR A 106 8.34 20.21 -8.27
C THR A 106 8.08 20.10 -9.77
N ILE A 107 7.14 19.25 -10.18
CA ILE A 107 6.85 18.97 -11.59
C ILE A 107 5.35 19.12 -11.86
N ASN A 108 5.03 19.70 -13.02
CA ASN A 108 3.73 19.57 -13.71
C ASN A 108 3.51 18.11 -14.13
N TRP A 109 3.30 17.23 -13.15
CA TRP A 109 2.93 15.86 -13.43
C TRP A 109 1.45 15.84 -13.79
N SER A 110 1.16 15.53 -15.06
CA SER A 110 -0.16 15.64 -15.70
C SER A 110 -1.24 14.77 -15.07
N HIS A 111 -0.89 13.88 -14.15
CA HIS A 111 -1.84 13.02 -13.45
C HIS A 111 -2.77 13.75 -12.48
N LEU A 112 -2.34 14.89 -11.94
CA LEU A 112 -3.26 15.77 -11.21
C LEU A 112 -3.55 17.00 -12.05
N LYS A 113 -4.82 17.38 -12.04
CA LYS A 113 -5.29 18.65 -12.58
C LYS A 113 -4.48 19.80 -11.96
N SER A 114 -4.11 20.80 -12.77
CA SER A 114 -3.25 21.91 -12.33
C SER A 114 -3.88 22.79 -11.23
N ASN A 115 -5.21 22.81 -11.15
CA ASN A 115 -6.00 23.54 -10.16
C ASN A 115 -6.62 22.62 -9.10
N ASP A 116 -6.08 21.43 -8.90
CA ASP A 116 -6.53 20.53 -7.85
C ASP A 116 -6.27 21.16 -6.46
N GLY A 117 -7.33 21.28 -5.66
CA GLY A 117 -7.26 21.80 -4.28
C GLY A 117 -6.57 20.83 -3.32
N GLY A 118 -6.28 19.61 -3.78
CA GLY A 118 -5.70 18.53 -2.99
C GLY A 118 -6.76 17.67 -2.33
N GLY A 119 -6.32 16.78 -1.44
CA GLY A 119 -7.18 15.83 -0.74
C GLY A 119 -6.36 14.76 -0.04
N GLN A 120 -7.00 13.94 0.78
CA GLN A 120 -6.41 12.77 1.40
C GLN A 120 -7.21 11.55 0.98
N TYR A 121 -6.53 10.51 0.47
CA TYR A 121 -7.16 9.21 0.32
C TYR A 121 -7.35 8.60 1.71
N ASP A 122 -8.60 8.55 2.18
CA ASP A 122 -8.97 7.91 3.42
C ASP A 122 -9.95 6.75 3.18
N SER A 123 -10.35 6.06 4.24
CA SER A 123 -11.29 4.94 4.14
C SER A 123 -12.74 5.38 3.93
N ASN A 124 -13.04 6.68 4.04
CA ASN A 124 -14.39 7.22 4.11
C ASN A 124 -14.77 8.08 2.91
N GLY A 125 -13.83 8.41 2.01
CA GLY A 125 -14.03 9.01 0.69
C GLY A 125 -14.87 10.29 0.71
N GLY A 126 -14.23 11.46 0.60
CA GLY A 126 -14.95 12.72 0.40
C GLY A 126 -14.26 13.94 1.00
N ALA A 127 -14.63 15.12 0.52
CA ALA A 127 -14.17 16.39 1.08
C ALA A 127 -14.64 16.53 2.53
N GLY A 128 -13.72 16.39 3.49
CA GLY A 128 -14.00 16.62 4.91
C GLY A 128 -14.07 15.38 5.81
N GLY A 129 -13.51 14.24 5.41
CA GLY A 129 -13.36 13.07 6.29
C GLY A 129 -12.39 13.33 7.46
N GLY A 130 -12.91 13.83 8.58
CA GLY A 130 -12.21 14.01 9.85
C GLY A 130 -13.10 13.59 11.01
#